data_AF-A0A521XYY6-F1
#
_entry.id   AF-A0A521XYY6-F1
#
_cell.length_a   1.000
_cell.length_b   1.000
_cell.length_c   1.000
_cell.angle_alpha   90.00
_cell.angle_beta   90.00
_cell.angle_gamma   90.00
#
_symmetry.space_group_name_H-M   'P 1'
#
loop_
_entity.id
_entity.type
_entity.pdbx_description
1 polymer ?
#
loop_
_entity_poly.entity_id
_entity_poly.type
_entity_poly.pdbx_seq_one_letter_code
_entity_poly.pdbx_strand_id
1 'polypeptide(L)'
;MARLGLWLEQHAVEGMVMLDIQQDAEAYKKVKGWAGYASVPTLVIAPDGGLDPIDPPLPLLGKRARGFDRGTVLTEPNPAQITEFLRRNGITVQERGSSSLSAGVESPRRLASKGELPDARRRVVTVYPITGKQLFFHVPDSWCRECDLTVHAVEDAIRGDQCFELRIKPWGNNLIDALRRGGWHAPVVTIDGKLFSQGVVPDVARLRAALGLADGSASQ
;
A
#
# COMPACT_ATOMS: atom_id res chain seq x y z
N MET A 1 -4.27 -5.90 -6.98
CA MET A 1 -3.20 -6.91 -6.80
C MET A 1 -2.09 -6.44 -5.87
N ALA A 2 -1.53 -5.23 -6.01
CA ALA A 2 -0.33 -4.80 -5.27
C ALA A 2 -0.41 -4.89 -3.72
N ARG A 3 -1.49 -4.42 -3.08
CA ARG A 3 -1.56 -4.33 -1.60
C ARG A 3 -1.50 -5.68 -0.88
N LEU A 4 -2.26 -6.68 -1.37
CA LEU A 4 -2.24 -8.03 -0.79
C LEU A 4 -0.92 -8.74 -1.11
N GLY A 5 -0.42 -8.61 -2.34
CA GLY A 5 0.88 -9.18 -2.72
C GLY A 5 2.03 -8.69 -1.83
N LEU A 6 2.15 -7.37 -1.66
CA LEU A 6 3.15 -6.74 -0.79
C LEU A 6 3.03 -7.19 0.67
N TRP A 7 1.79 -7.39 1.16
CA TRP A 7 1.60 -7.90 2.52
C TRP A 7 2.07 -9.36 2.64
N LEU A 8 1.81 -10.20 1.63
CA LEU A 8 2.23 -11.61 1.58
C LEU A 8 3.74 -11.81 1.36
N GLU A 9 4.46 -10.79 0.89
CA GLU A 9 5.93 -10.81 0.84
C GLU A 9 6.55 -10.81 2.25
N GLN A 10 5.87 -10.19 3.21
CA GLN A 10 6.34 -10.07 4.60
C GLN A 10 5.72 -11.13 5.51
N HIS A 11 4.60 -11.72 5.11
CA HIS A 11 3.83 -12.63 5.95
C HIS A 11 3.53 -13.93 5.22
N ALA A 12 3.62 -15.05 5.94
CA ALA A 12 3.16 -16.34 5.50
C ALA A 12 1.83 -16.65 6.20
N VAL A 13 0.83 -17.06 5.43
CA VAL A 13 -0.49 -17.45 5.93
C VAL A 13 -0.67 -18.92 5.66
N GLU A 14 -0.88 -19.69 6.72
CA GLU A 14 -1.11 -21.14 6.61
C GLU A 14 -2.44 -21.42 5.91
N GLY A 15 -2.45 -22.36 4.96
CA GLY A 15 -3.66 -22.77 4.25
C GLY A 15 -4.21 -21.77 3.22
N MET A 16 -3.47 -20.70 2.89
CA MET A 16 -3.89 -19.72 1.90
C MET A 16 -3.74 -20.24 0.46
N VAL A 17 -4.82 -20.13 -0.34
CA VAL A 17 -4.83 -20.46 -1.77
C VAL A 17 -5.10 -19.20 -2.59
N MET A 18 -4.33 -19.00 -3.66
CA MET A 18 -4.50 -17.89 -4.60
C MET A 18 -5.25 -18.36 -5.84
N LEU A 19 -6.40 -17.75 -6.11
CA LEU A 19 -7.22 -18.04 -7.28
C LEU A 19 -7.26 -16.84 -8.23
N ASP A 20 -7.01 -17.07 -9.51
CA ASP A 20 -7.16 -16.05 -10.56
C ASP A 20 -8.57 -16.11 -11.16
N ILE A 21 -9.42 -15.17 -10.74
CA ILE A 21 -10.79 -15.08 -11.24
C ILE A 21 -10.89 -14.70 -12.72
N GLN A 22 -9.81 -14.26 -13.37
CA GLN A 22 -9.83 -14.04 -14.82
C GLN A 22 -9.74 -15.36 -15.59
N GLN A 23 -9.19 -16.40 -14.96
CA GLN A 23 -9.01 -17.74 -15.54
C GLN A 23 -10.04 -18.74 -15.01
N ASP A 24 -10.72 -18.44 -13.90
CA ASP A 24 -11.79 -19.25 -13.32
C ASP A 24 -13.15 -18.53 -13.40
N ALA A 25 -14.00 -18.97 -14.34
CA ALA A 25 -15.30 -18.39 -14.60
C ALA A 25 -16.30 -18.57 -13.43
N GLU A 26 -16.18 -19.64 -12.65
CA GLU A 26 -17.04 -19.86 -11.49
C GLU A 26 -16.61 -18.96 -10.33
N ALA A 27 -15.30 -18.82 -10.12
CA ALA A 27 -14.77 -17.87 -9.15
C ALA A 27 -15.16 -16.42 -9.48
N TYR A 28 -15.11 -16.05 -10.77
CA TYR A 28 -15.56 -14.75 -11.25
C TYR A 28 -17.04 -14.47 -10.90
N LYS A 29 -17.92 -15.44 -11.19
CA LYS A 29 -19.36 -15.33 -10.89
C LYS A 29 -19.60 -15.15 -9.40
N LYS A 30 -18.93 -15.93 -8.55
CA LYS A 30 -19.06 -15.86 -7.08
C LYS A 30 -18.64 -14.48 -6.55
N VAL A 31 -17.45 -14.00 -6.93
CA VAL A 31 -16.97 -12.67 -6.51
C VAL A 31 -17.92 -11.56 -6.95
N LYS A 32 -18.39 -11.60 -8.22
CA LYS A 32 -19.42 -10.66 -8.71
C LYS A 32 -20.73 -10.77 -7.93
N GLY A 33 -21.17 -11.98 -7.62
CA GLY A 33 -22.38 -12.22 -6.85
C GLY A 33 -22.33 -11.59 -5.46
N TRP A 34 -21.17 -11.64 -4.79
CA TRP A 34 -21.02 -11.07 -3.46
C TRP A 34 -20.78 -9.57 -3.47
N ALA A 35 -19.94 -9.06 -4.36
CA ALA A 35 -19.47 -7.68 -4.33
C ALA A 35 -20.23 -6.76 -5.31
N GLY A 36 -21.06 -7.31 -6.18
CA GLY A 36 -21.68 -6.61 -7.32
C GLY A 36 -20.70 -6.36 -8.49
N TYR A 37 -19.41 -6.57 -8.28
CA TYR A 37 -18.31 -6.32 -9.21
C TYR A 37 -17.22 -7.39 -9.05
N ALA A 38 -16.35 -7.54 -10.04
CA ALA A 38 -15.16 -8.39 -9.95
C ALA A 38 -14.04 -7.70 -9.16
N SER A 39 -14.33 -7.29 -7.93
CA SER A 39 -13.40 -6.56 -7.07
C SER A 39 -12.27 -7.46 -6.59
N VAL A 40 -11.03 -7.03 -6.78
CA VAL A 40 -9.81 -7.79 -6.43
C VAL A 40 -8.75 -6.89 -5.79
N PRO A 41 -7.99 -7.36 -4.78
CA PRO A 41 -8.08 -8.70 -4.19
C PRO A 41 -9.32 -8.83 -3.29
N THR A 42 -9.92 -10.02 -3.24
CA THR A 42 -11.00 -10.38 -2.30
C THR A 42 -10.52 -11.59 -1.49
N LEU A 43 -10.53 -11.47 -0.16
CA LEU A 43 -10.19 -12.55 0.76
C LEU A 43 -11.48 -13.27 1.16
N VAL A 44 -11.39 -14.60 1.24
CA VAL A 44 -12.50 -15.48 1.63
C VAL A 44 -12.00 -16.48 2.66
N ILE A 45 -12.73 -16.65 3.75
CA ILE A 45 -12.52 -17.73 4.72
C ILE A 45 -13.36 -18.92 4.27
N ALA A 46 -12.71 -19.95 3.77
CA ALA A 46 -13.34 -21.16 3.26
C ALA A 46 -12.97 -22.38 4.13
N PRO A 47 -13.84 -23.40 4.23
CA PRO A 47 -13.55 -24.59 5.04
C PRO A 47 -12.45 -25.46 4.43
N ASP A 48 -12.23 -25.39 3.12
CA ASP A 48 -11.43 -26.35 2.36
C ASP A 48 -10.60 -25.70 1.24
N GLY A 49 -9.88 -24.60 1.50
CA GLY A 49 -8.99 -23.96 0.50
C GLY A 49 -9.68 -23.48 -0.80
N GLY A 50 -10.98 -23.74 -0.92
CA GLY A 50 -11.83 -23.36 -2.03
C GLY A 50 -12.31 -21.92 -1.90
N LEU A 51 -13.30 -21.57 -2.71
CA LEU A 51 -13.85 -20.22 -2.74
C LEU A 51 -15.16 -20.11 -1.95
N ASP A 52 -15.75 -21.21 -1.48
CA ASP A 52 -17.02 -21.13 -0.76
C ASP A 52 -16.79 -20.65 0.68
N PRO A 53 -17.38 -19.52 1.09
CA PRO A 53 -17.16 -19.00 2.43
C PRO A 53 -17.81 -19.93 3.48
N ILE A 54 -17.17 -20.07 4.65
CA ILE A 54 -17.67 -20.91 5.76
C ILE A 54 -19.10 -20.53 6.19
N ASP A 55 -19.44 -19.24 6.08
CA ASP A 55 -20.77 -18.68 6.29
C ASP A 55 -21.09 -17.69 5.17
N PRO A 56 -22.37 -17.50 4.79
CA PRO A 56 -22.78 -16.48 3.83
C PRO A 56 -22.28 -15.08 4.24
N PRO A 57 -21.65 -14.31 3.34
CA PRO A 57 -21.17 -12.98 3.69
C PRO A 57 -22.34 -12.04 3.96
N LEU A 58 -22.18 -11.15 4.93
CA LEU A 58 -23.15 -10.07 5.19
C LEU A 58 -23.42 -9.27 3.91
N PRO A 59 -24.64 -8.75 3.71
CA PRO A 59 -24.95 -7.94 2.54
C PRO A 59 -24.13 -6.64 2.52
N LEU A 60 -23.87 -6.11 1.33
CA LEU A 60 -23.28 -4.78 1.19
C LEU A 60 -24.26 -3.71 1.68
N LEU A 61 -23.83 -2.93 2.68
CA LEU A 61 -24.57 -1.75 3.13
C LEU A 61 -24.24 -0.56 2.20
N GLY A 62 -24.91 -0.50 1.05
CA GLY A 62 -24.74 0.58 0.06
C GLY A 62 -23.73 0.26 -1.05
N LYS A 63 -23.15 1.30 -1.68
CA LYS A 63 -22.39 1.18 -2.95
C LYS A 63 -20.89 0.90 -2.82
N ARG A 64 -20.32 0.85 -1.62
CA ARG A 64 -18.86 0.73 -1.43
C ARG A 64 -18.48 -0.65 -0.95
N ALA A 65 -17.83 -1.44 -1.81
CA ALA A 65 -17.32 -2.76 -1.47
C ALA A 65 -15.90 -2.73 -0.87
N ARG A 66 -15.11 -1.69 -1.18
CA ARG A 66 -13.70 -1.58 -0.74
C ARG A 66 -13.57 -1.48 0.78
N GLY A 67 -12.70 -2.33 1.34
CA GLY A 67 -12.37 -2.37 2.75
C GLY A 67 -13.52 -2.81 3.65
N PHE A 68 -14.55 -3.44 3.09
CA PHE A 68 -15.73 -3.85 3.84
C PHE A 68 -15.59 -5.32 4.26
N ASP A 69 -15.40 -5.54 5.56
CA ASP A 69 -15.42 -6.87 6.18
C ASP A 69 -16.87 -7.34 6.36
N ARG A 70 -17.20 -8.48 5.77
CA ARG A 70 -18.54 -9.07 5.76
C ARG A 70 -18.60 -10.39 6.53
N GLY A 71 -17.71 -10.58 7.50
CA GLY A 71 -17.63 -11.78 8.32
C GLY A 71 -16.66 -12.80 7.71
N THR A 72 -17.01 -13.36 6.57
CA THR A 72 -16.22 -14.42 5.90
C THR A 72 -15.59 -13.96 4.59
N VAL A 73 -15.93 -12.75 4.15
CA VAL A 73 -15.42 -12.15 2.91
C VAL A 73 -14.97 -10.72 3.16
N LEU A 74 -13.78 -10.37 2.70
CA LEU A 74 -13.21 -9.03 2.79
C LEU A 74 -12.73 -8.55 1.41
N THR A 75 -13.31 -7.48 0.92
CA THR A 75 -13.11 -6.99 -0.45
C THR A 75 -12.14 -5.82 -0.49
N GLU A 76 -11.13 -5.87 -1.37
CA GLU A 76 -10.08 -4.86 -1.59
C GLU A 76 -9.45 -4.29 -0.29
N PRO A 77 -8.96 -5.14 0.64
CA PRO A 77 -8.47 -4.66 1.92
C PRO A 77 -7.14 -3.90 1.84
N ASN A 78 -6.92 -3.06 2.85
CA ASN A 78 -5.60 -2.53 3.19
C ASN A 78 -4.85 -3.48 4.17
N PRO A 79 -3.53 -3.30 4.38
CA PRO A 79 -2.73 -4.16 5.27
C PRO A 79 -3.30 -4.36 6.67
N ALA A 80 -3.75 -3.29 7.34
CA ALA A 80 -4.31 -3.38 8.68
C ALA A 80 -5.61 -4.21 8.71
N GLN A 81 -6.43 -4.09 7.65
CA GLN A 81 -7.65 -4.89 7.51
C GLN A 81 -7.36 -6.36 7.23
N ILE A 82 -6.30 -6.69 6.50
CA ILE A 82 -5.86 -8.07 6.27
C ILE A 82 -5.50 -8.71 7.61
N THR A 83 -4.62 -8.06 8.38
CA THR A 83 -4.17 -8.57 9.69
C THR A 83 -5.33 -8.78 10.64
N GLU A 84 -6.24 -7.80 10.78
CA GLU A 84 -7.38 -7.92 11.70
C GLU A 84 -8.37 -9.00 11.26
N PHE A 85 -8.63 -9.12 9.95
CA PHE A 85 -9.54 -10.13 9.40
C PHE A 85 -9.03 -11.55 9.62
N LEU A 86 -7.74 -11.80 9.38
CA LEU A 86 -7.14 -13.11 9.63
C LEU A 86 -7.14 -13.45 11.13
N ARG A 87 -6.77 -12.48 11.98
CA ARG A 87 -6.80 -12.63 13.44
C ARG A 87 -8.19 -12.98 13.97
N ARG A 88 -9.23 -12.28 13.50
CA ARG A 88 -10.63 -12.52 13.93
C ARG A 88 -11.13 -13.91 13.55
N ASN A 89 -10.66 -14.44 12.42
CA ASN A 89 -11.03 -15.78 11.94
C ASN A 89 -10.09 -16.89 12.44
N GLY A 90 -9.20 -16.59 13.40
CA GLY A 90 -8.31 -17.57 14.00
C GLY A 90 -7.24 -18.12 13.04
N ILE A 91 -6.95 -17.41 11.95
CA ILE A 91 -5.94 -17.82 10.98
C ILE A 91 -4.56 -17.36 11.46
N THR A 92 -3.63 -18.30 11.56
CA THR A 92 -2.26 -18.04 11.98
C THR A 92 -1.47 -17.35 10.88
N VAL A 93 -0.83 -16.24 11.24
CA VAL A 93 0.08 -15.48 10.38
C VAL A 93 1.48 -15.61 10.96
N GLN A 94 2.44 -16.04 10.14
CA GLN A 94 3.85 -16.03 10.50
C GLN A 94 4.53 -14.86 9.80
N GLU A 95 5.31 -14.09 10.56
CA GLU A 95 6.28 -13.17 9.97
C GLU A 95 7.27 -13.99 9.14
N ARG A 96 7.47 -13.63 7.88
CA ARG A 96 8.61 -14.12 7.12
C ARG A 96 9.84 -13.40 7.67
N GLY A 97 10.38 -13.93 8.77
CA GLY A 97 11.63 -13.44 9.33
C GLY A 97 12.71 -13.45 8.25
N SER A 98 13.51 -12.39 8.21
CA SER A 98 14.84 -12.42 7.62
C SER A 98 15.66 -13.50 8.30
N SER A 99 15.55 -14.75 7.85
CA SER A 99 16.26 -15.85 8.45
C SER A 99 17.75 -15.75 8.11
N SER A 100 18.53 -15.60 9.18
CA SER A 100 19.94 -15.96 9.38
C SER A 100 21.03 -15.13 8.69
N LEU A 101 21.62 -14.20 9.47
CA LEU A 101 23.07 -14.14 9.66
C LEU A 101 23.36 -13.92 11.15
N SER A 102 23.21 -14.99 11.92
CA SER A 102 23.97 -15.17 13.16
C SER A 102 25.37 -15.66 12.78
N ALA A 103 26.26 -14.72 12.48
CA ALA A 103 27.70 -14.97 12.52
C ALA A 103 28.28 -14.07 13.61
N GLY A 104 28.73 -14.71 14.70
CA GLY A 104 29.44 -14.03 15.75
C GLY A 104 30.68 -13.34 15.19
N VAL A 105 30.80 -12.05 15.46
CA VAL A 105 32.08 -11.35 15.51
C VAL A 105 32.05 -10.54 16.79
N GLU A 106 33.06 -10.80 17.63
CA GLU A 106 33.29 -10.17 18.90
C GLU A 106 33.15 -8.65 18.82
N SER A 107 32.44 -8.13 19.82
CA SER A 107 32.26 -6.71 20.08
C SER A 107 33.61 -6.10 20.50
N PRO A 108 34.20 -5.17 19.73
CA PRO A 108 35.18 -4.27 20.30
C PRO A 108 34.40 -3.20 21.05
N ARG A 109 34.57 -3.16 22.38
CA ARG A 109 34.27 -1.97 23.18
C ARG A 109 34.85 -0.74 22.46
N ARG A 110 33.98 0.13 21.93
CA ARG A 110 34.29 1.55 21.77
C ARG A 110 33.24 2.37 22.47
N LEU A 111 33.66 2.80 23.65
CA LEU A 111 33.25 4.03 24.29
C LEU A 111 33.32 5.17 23.25
N ALA A 112 32.19 5.75 22.87
CA ALA A 112 32.15 7.10 22.30
C ALA A 112 30.73 7.66 22.37
N SER A 113 30.58 8.60 23.30
CA SER A 113 29.77 9.82 23.20
C SER A 113 28.32 9.70 22.71
N LYS A 114 27.43 9.83 23.70
CA LYS A 114 26.35 10.82 23.69
C LYS A 114 26.70 12.01 22.80
N GLY A 115 26.26 11.95 21.55
CA GLY A 115 26.33 13.01 20.57
C GLY A 115 25.00 13.01 19.86
N GLU A 116 24.17 14.00 20.16
CA GLU A 116 23.14 14.45 19.24
C GLU A 116 23.74 14.46 17.83
N LEU A 117 23.24 13.56 16.96
CA LEU A 117 23.49 13.68 15.54
C LEU A 117 22.82 14.99 15.10
N PRO A 118 23.56 15.88 14.42
CA PRO A 118 23.03 17.15 13.97
C PRO A 118 21.89 16.90 12.99
N ASP A 119 20.85 17.73 13.09
CA ASP A 119 19.72 17.91 12.16
C ASP A 119 20.03 17.49 10.72
N ALA A 120 19.93 16.18 10.44
CA ALA A 120 19.96 15.64 9.09
C ALA A 120 18.62 16.06 8.51
N ARG A 121 18.59 17.23 7.88
CA ARG A 121 17.38 17.88 7.35
C ARG A 121 16.44 16.83 6.77
N ARG A 122 15.37 16.56 7.52
CA ARG A 122 14.34 15.62 7.10
C ARG A 122 13.82 16.08 5.75
N ARG A 123 14.07 15.31 4.69
CA ARG A 123 13.66 15.66 3.34
C ARG A 123 12.17 15.40 3.20
N VAL A 124 11.44 16.34 2.60
CA VAL A 124 9.98 16.28 2.56
C VAL A 124 9.52 15.86 1.17
N VAL A 125 8.81 14.74 1.08
CA VAL A 125 8.15 14.29 -0.15
C VAL A 125 6.67 14.56 -0.01
N THR A 126 6.10 15.38 -0.88
CA THR A 126 4.66 15.69 -0.86
C THR A 126 3.98 15.15 -2.10
N VAL A 127 2.91 14.37 -1.90
CA VAL A 127 2.05 13.85 -2.95
C VAL A 127 0.70 14.56 -2.89
N TYR A 128 0.24 15.05 -4.04
CA TYR A 128 -1.06 15.69 -4.20
C TYR A 128 -1.99 14.83 -5.06
N PRO A 129 -2.71 13.86 -4.47
CA PRO A 129 -3.71 13.09 -5.20
C PRO A 129 -5.01 13.90 -5.37
N ILE A 130 -5.73 13.66 -6.49
CA ILE A 130 -7.09 14.17 -6.68
C ILE A 130 -8.17 13.21 -6.16
N THR A 131 -7.83 11.94 -5.90
CA THR A 131 -8.73 10.97 -5.27
C THR A 131 -9.00 11.29 -3.79
N GLY A 132 -10.15 10.86 -3.28
CA GLY A 132 -10.54 11.06 -1.89
C GLY A 132 -11.35 12.33 -1.62
N LYS A 133 -11.40 12.75 -0.34
CA LYS A 133 -12.16 13.92 0.08
C LYS A 133 -11.46 15.20 -0.39
N GLN A 134 -12.04 15.84 -1.39
CA GLN A 134 -11.74 17.20 -1.79
C GLN A 134 -12.70 18.16 -1.07
N LEU A 135 -12.38 19.45 -1.10
CA LEU A 135 -12.86 20.49 -0.18
C LEU A 135 -14.33 20.35 0.20
N PHE A 136 -15.21 20.23 -0.80
CA PHE A 136 -16.65 20.04 -0.61
C PHE A 136 -17.22 18.78 -1.27
N PHE A 137 -16.39 17.92 -1.86
CA PHE A 137 -16.84 16.76 -2.63
C PHE A 137 -15.84 15.62 -2.56
N HIS A 138 -16.31 14.39 -2.69
CA HIS A 138 -15.45 13.22 -2.67
C HIS A 138 -15.22 12.71 -4.09
N VAL A 139 -13.97 12.65 -4.52
CA VAL A 139 -13.57 12.06 -5.79
C VAL A 139 -13.37 10.56 -5.61
N PRO A 140 -14.14 9.71 -6.31
CA PRO A 140 -13.97 8.26 -6.24
C PRO A 140 -12.60 7.83 -6.78
N ASP A 141 -12.02 6.79 -6.19
CA ASP A 141 -10.76 6.17 -6.64
C ASP A 141 -10.83 5.67 -8.10
N SER A 142 -12.04 5.40 -8.61
CA SER A 142 -12.27 5.02 -10.01
C SER A 142 -12.00 6.14 -11.02
N TRP A 143 -11.90 7.40 -10.56
CA TRP A 143 -11.74 8.56 -11.45
C TRP A 143 -10.28 8.90 -11.76
N CYS A 144 -9.33 8.44 -10.94
CA CYS A 144 -7.90 8.59 -11.19
C CYS A 144 -7.16 7.35 -10.66
N ARG A 145 -6.88 6.39 -11.55
CA ARG A 145 -6.12 5.19 -11.19
C ARG A 145 -4.65 5.52 -10.89
N GLU A 146 -4.13 6.58 -11.51
CA GLU A 146 -2.75 7.04 -11.34
C GLU A 146 -2.49 7.61 -9.95
N CYS A 147 -3.51 8.13 -9.27
CA CYS A 147 -3.36 8.80 -7.97
C CYS A 147 -2.97 7.81 -6.87
N ASP A 148 -3.65 6.68 -6.78
CA ASP A 148 -3.33 5.62 -5.83
C ASP A 148 -1.96 5.01 -6.14
N LEU A 149 -1.66 4.75 -7.41
CA LEU A 149 -0.36 4.22 -7.85
C LEU A 149 0.80 5.17 -7.51
N THR A 150 0.58 6.48 -7.62
CA THR A 150 1.60 7.49 -7.31
C THR A 150 1.91 7.55 -5.82
N VAL A 151 0.90 7.45 -4.96
CA VAL A 151 1.10 7.37 -3.51
C VAL A 151 1.91 6.13 -3.15
N HIS A 152 1.54 4.96 -3.68
CA HIS A 152 2.28 3.71 -3.43
C HIS A 152 3.71 3.77 -3.91
N ALA A 153 3.96 4.25 -5.14
CA ALA A 153 5.31 4.37 -5.68
C ALA A 153 6.22 5.25 -4.78
N VAL A 154 5.66 6.30 -4.18
CA VAL A 154 6.37 7.18 -3.26
C VAL A 154 6.59 6.52 -1.90
N GLU A 155 5.57 5.88 -1.33
CA GLU A 155 5.69 5.11 -0.08
C GLU A 155 6.75 4.01 -0.18
N ASP A 156 6.78 3.28 -1.30
CA ASP A 156 7.76 2.23 -1.59
C ASP A 156 9.17 2.79 -1.74
N ALA A 157 9.31 3.94 -2.40
CA ALA A 157 10.61 4.57 -2.59
C ALA A 157 11.27 4.96 -1.27
N ILE A 158 10.51 5.45 -0.28
CA ILE A 158 11.03 5.94 1.01
C ILE A 158 10.90 4.90 2.14
N ARG A 159 10.38 3.70 1.86
CA ARG A 159 10.10 2.68 2.87
C ARG A 159 11.37 2.33 3.66
N GLY A 160 11.27 2.42 4.99
CA GLY A 160 12.37 2.07 5.90
C GLY A 160 13.40 3.19 6.11
N ASP A 161 13.26 4.35 5.46
CA ASP A 161 14.17 5.48 5.64
C ASP A 161 13.53 6.59 6.49
N GLN A 162 14.10 6.82 7.67
CA GLN A 162 13.60 7.83 8.62
C GLN A 162 13.98 9.27 8.24
N CYS A 163 14.86 9.45 7.24
CA CYS A 163 15.30 10.75 6.76
C CYS A 163 14.24 11.47 5.92
N PHE A 164 13.15 10.77 5.54
CA PHE A 164 12.09 11.32 4.71
C PHE A 164 10.77 11.50 5.48
N GLU A 165 10.08 12.59 5.19
CA GLU A 165 8.71 12.85 5.66
C GLU A 165 7.76 12.82 4.46
N LEU A 166 6.83 11.87 4.45
CA LEU A 166 5.76 11.80 3.45
C LEU A 166 4.57 12.66 3.86
N ARG A 167 4.16 13.56 2.98
CA ARG A 167 2.94 14.37 3.13
C ARG A 167 1.97 14.05 2.01
N ILE A 168 0.76 13.61 2.37
CA ILE A 168 -0.32 13.41 1.40
C ILE A 168 -1.32 14.55 1.54
N LYS A 169 -1.49 15.35 0.49
CA LYS A 169 -2.32 16.54 0.50
C LYS A 169 -3.37 16.48 -0.60
N PRO A 170 -4.69 16.47 -0.30
CA PRO A 170 -5.72 16.51 -1.34
C PRO A 170 -5.50 17.70 -2.28
N TRP A 171 -5.35 17.44 -3.59
CA TRP A 171 -4.95 18.44 -4.57
C TRP A 171 -5.95 19.60 -4.65
N GLY A 172 -7.26 19.31 -4.62
CA GLY A 172 -8.30 20.33 -4.64
C GLY A 172 -8.28 21.25 -3.42
N ASN A 173 -7.94 20.74 -2.23
CA ASN A 173 -7.84 21.53 -0.99
C ASN A 173 -6.55 22.34 -0.94
N ASN A 174 -5.52 21.88 -1.67
CA ASN A 174 -4.18 22.44 -1.66
C ASN A 174 -3.80 23.01 -3.04
N LEU A 175 -4.79 23.43 -3.82
CA LEU A 175 -4.59 23.87 -5.21
C LEU A 175 -3.58 25.01 -5.30
N ILE A 176 -3.66 26.00 -4.41
CA ILE A 176 -2.72 27.13 -4.35
C ILE A 176 -1.30 26.65 -4.02
N ASP A 177 -1.15 25.69 -3.10
CA ASP A 177 0.14 25.13 -2.70
C ASP A 177 0.74 24.27 -3.83
N ALA A 178 -0.06 23.48 -4.54
CA ALA A 178 0.36 22.69 -5.68
C ALA A 178 0.78 23.58 -6.87
N LEU A 179 -0.01 24.60 -7.20
CA LEU A 179 0.29 25.54 -8.28
C LEU A 179 1.57 26.34 -8.02
N ARG A 180 1.80 26.81 -6.79
CA ARG A 180 3.06 27.48 -6.39
C ARG A 180 4.29 26.61 -6.60
N ARG A 181 4.12 25.29 -6.59
CA ARG A 181 5.19 24.30 -6.82
C ARG A 181 5.24 23.82 -8.28
N GLY A 182 4.43 24.39 -9.18
CA GLY A 182 4.37 24.02 -10.60
C GLY A 182 3.48 22.80 -10.90
N GLY A 183 2.70 22.31 -9.93
CA GLY A 183 1.82 21.15 -10.06
C GLY A 183 0.46 21.51 -10.65
N TRP A 184 0.36 21.60 -11.97
CA TRP A 184 -0.87 21.96 -12.69
C TRP A 184 -1.85 20.80 -12.84
N HIS A 185 -1.36 19.56 -12.89
CA HIS A 185 -2.17 18.37 -13.11
C HIS A 185 -1.88 17.29 -12.06
N ALA A 186 -2.91 16.88 -11.32
CA ALA A 186 -2.80 15.77 -10.39
C ALA A 186 -2.67 14.42 -11.13
N PRO A 187 -2.02 13.40 -10.54
CA PRO A 187 -1.30 13.45 -9.26
C PRO A 187 0.03 14.22 -9.38
N VAL A 188 0.36 15.04 -8.37
CA VAL A 188 1.62 15.80 -8.31
C VAL A 188 2.53 15.22 -7.24
N VAL A 189 3.81 15.03 -7.54
CA VAL A 189 4.84 14.67 -6.56
C VAL A 189 5.87 15.80 -6.49
N THR A 190 6.23 16.19 -5.27
CA THR A 190 7.28 17.17 -5.02
C THR A 190 8.30 16.62 -4.02
N ILE A 191 9.56 16.95 -4.22
CA ILE A 191 10.68 16.61 -3.33
C ILE A 191 11.30 17.92 -2.85
N ASP A 192 11.32 18.15 -1.54
CA ASP A 192 11.72 19.42 -0.91
C ASP A 192 11.05 20.64 -1.53
N GLY A 193 9.78 20.45 -1.93
CA GLY A 193 8.97 21.48 -2.56
C GLY A 193 9.26 21.77 -4.03
N LYS A 194 10.21 21.07 -4.67
CA LYS A 194 10.43 21.12 -6.12
C LYS A 194 9.58 20.07 -6.83
N LEU A 195 8.97 20.43 -7.96
CA LEU A 195 8.20 19.50 -8.78
C LEU A 195 9.08 18.34 -9.25
N PHE A 196 8.62 17.11 -9.01
CA PHE A 196 9.26 15.90 -9.50
C PHE A 196 8.46 15.26 -10.63
N SER A 197 7.16 15.03 -10.41
CA SER A 197 6.25 14.49 -11.43
C SER A 197 4.86 15.12 -11.32
N GLN A 198 4.14 15.14 -12.43
CA GLN A 198 2.73 15.55 -12.50
C GLN A 198 1.99 14.70 -13.53
N GLY A 199 0.73 14.37 -13.27
CA GLY A 199 -0.16 13.67 -14.20
C GLY A 199 0.24 12.23 -14.58
N VAL A 200 1.36 11.73 -14.05
CA VAL A 200 1.89 10.39 -14.34
C VAL A 200 2.43 9.76 -13.06
N VAL A 201 2.28 8.44 -12.96
CA VAL A 201 2.90 7.65 -11.89
C VAL A 201 4.42 7.73 -12.05
N PRO A 202 5.16 8.17 -11.01
CA PRO A 202 6.62 8.23 -11.09
C PRO A 202 7.21 6.81 -11.14
N ASP A 203 8.24 6.65 -11.97
CA ASP A 203 9.10 5.46 -11.92
C ASP A 203 9.86 5.42 -10.59
N VAL A 204 9.83 4.26 -9.91
CA VAL A 204 10.37 4.10 -8.55
C VAL A 204 11.89 4.23 -8.55
N ALA A 205 12.60 3.69 -9.54
CA ALA A 205 14.06 3.79 -9.63
C ALA A 205 14.50 5.26 -9.81
N ARG A 206 13.84 5.98 -10.73
CA ARG A 206 14.07 7.42 -10.93
C ARG A 206 13.76 8.24 -9.68
N LEU A 207 12.71 7.88 -8.94
CA LEU A 207 12.35 8.53 -7.70
C LEU A 207 13.40 8.30 -6.61
N ARG A 208 13.86 7.05 -6.44
CA ARG A 208 14.94 6.70 -5.50
C ARG A 208 16.23 7.44 -5.81
N ALA A 209 16.63 7.48 -7.08
CA ALA A 209 17.79 8.26 -7.53
C ALA A 209 17.67 9.75 -7.18
N ALA A 210 16.50 10.36 -7.40
CA ALA A 210 16.25 11.78 -7.05
C ALA A 210 16.23 12.04 -5.53
N LEU A 211 15.91 11.02 -4.75
CA LEU A 211 15.96 11.07 -3.28
C LEU A 211 17.38 10.84 -2.75
N GLY A 212 18.32 10.40 -3.59
CA GLY A 212 19.68 10.03 -3.17
C GLY A 212 19.75 8.63 -2.54
N LEU A 213 18.72 7.81 -2.76
CA LEU A 213 18.65 6.42 -2.32
C LEU A 213 19.35 5.56 -3.37
N ALA A 214 20.37 4.81 -2.97
CA ALA A 214 20.99 3.84 -3.85
C ALA A 214 19.96 2.79 -4.28
N ASP A 215 20.01 2.39 -5.55
CA ASP A 215 19.24 1.26 -6.05
C ASP A 215 19.72 0.01 -5.29
N GLY A 216 18.79 -0.64 -4.61
CA GLY A 216 19.00 -1.98 -4.07
C GLY A 216 19.00 -2.99 -5.22
N SER A 217 19.87 -2.82 -6.21
CA SER A 217 20.16 -3.82 -7.24
C SER A 217 21.29 -4.71 -6.74
N ALA A 218 20.93 -5.64 -5.86
CA ALA A 218 21.64 -6.90 -5.72
C ALA A 218 20.61 -8.02 -5.92
N SER A 219 20.82 -9.09 -6.68
CA SER A 219 21.77 -9.48 -7.72
C SER A 219 21.29 -10.88 -8.12
N GLN A 220 21.11 -11.12 -9.43
CA GLN A 220 20.87 -12.42 -10.10
C GLN A 220 19.52 -13.13 -9.84
#